data_AF-A0AAC9HFM4-F1
#
_entry.id   AF-A0AAC9HFM4-F1
#
_cell.length_a   1.000
_cell.length_b   1.000
_cell.length_c   1.000
_cell.angle_alpha   90.00
_cell.angle_beta   90.00
_cell.angle_gamma   90.00
#
_symmetry.space_group_name_H-M   'P 1'
#
loop_
_entity.id
_entity.type
_entity.pdbx_description
1 polymer ?
#
loop_
_entity_poly.entity_id
_entity_poly.type
_entity_poly.pdbx_seq_one_letter_code
_entity_poly.pdbx_strand_id
1 'polypeptide(L)'
;MSLIKLEKLEFPKLKPAYLAALIPTAVAINFAGTAIRQGLGVPLFLDSGGTILVSFIAGPWYGALCAVLQAIVRALLMNPMMIFSFPPTVLVALFYGYAARYGITRNWLGLILIIIISQPFTAAASALVFTYIYGGFSGSALDILSAVFIKSTGKIFAGTFISQNITGLIDKAVLIAVVMAILKALPAQYRVMTPIAKKSAEEENLSL
;
A
#
# COMPACT_ATOMS: atom_id res chain seq x y z
N MET A 1 0.48 24.84 18.21
CA MET A 1 0.12 23.41 18.34
C MET A 1 0.74 22.68 17.15
N SER A 2 1.80 21.90 17.34
CA SER A 2 2.42 21.17 16.22
C SER A 2 1.46 20.09 15.73
N LEU A 3 0.99 20.21 14.47
CA LEU A 3 0.01 19.29 13.87
C LEU A 3 0.60 17.90 13.57
N ILE A 4 1.94 17.78 13.50
CA ILE A 4 2.67 16.53 13.26
C ILE A 4 3.91 16.52 14.15
N LYS A 5 3.95 15.59 15.10
CA LYS A 5 5.12 15.39 15.97
C LYS A 5 5.96 14.27 15.36
N LEU A 6 7.17 14.61 14.91
CA LEU A 6 8.14 13.61 14.45
C LEU A 6 8.80 13.00 15.68
N GLU A 7 8.52 11.72 15.90
CA GLU A 7 9.09 10.95 17.00
C GLU A 7 9.48 9.58 16.45
N LYS A 8 10.72 9.17 16.70
CA LYS A 8 11.19 7.86 16.26
C LYS A 8 10.57 6.79 17.17
N LEU A 9 9.70 5.97 16.60
CA LEU A 9 9.01 4.88 17.27
C LEU A 9 9.73 3.57 16.99
N GLU A 10 9.73 2.70 18.00
CA GLU A 10 10.20 1.34 17.86
C GLU A 10 9.03 0.42 17.48
N PHE A 11 9.26 -0.43 16.47
CA PHE A 11 8.30 -1.47 16.13
C PHE A 11 8.25 -2.52 17.25
N PRO A 12 7.09 -3.15 17.49
CA PRO A 12 6.99 -4.23 18.45
C PRO A 12 7.96 -5.35 18.09
N LYS A 13 8.65 -5.91 19.09
CA LYS A 13 9.53 -7.07 18.88
C LYS A 13 8.68 -8.30 18.60
N LEU A 14 8.62 -8.71 17.34
CA LEU A 14 7.87 -9.90 16.90
C LEU A 14 8.77 -11.14 16.92
N LYS A 15 8.27 -12.25 17.46
CA LYS A 15 8.97 -13.55 17.32
C LYS A 15 8.96 -13.96 15.84
N PRO A 16 9.97 -14.71 15.37
CA PRO A 16 10.02 -15.18 13.98
C PRO A 16 8.75 -15.92 13.52
N ALA A 17 8.12 -16.69 14.41
CA ALA A 17 6.85 -17.38 14.13
C ALA A 17 5.71 -16.42 13.76
N TYR A 18 5.61 -15.24 14.39
CA TYR A 18 4.59 -14.25 14.05
C TYR A 18 4.85 -13.64 12.67
N LEU A 19 6.11 -13.37 12.32
CA LEU A 19 6.48 -12.88 10.99
C LEU A 19 6.16 -13.94 9.91
N ALA A 20 6.43 -15.20 10.20
CA ALA A 20 6.14 -16.33 9.33
C ALA A 20 4.63 -16.55 9.12
N ALA A 21 3.77 -16.11 10.03
CA ALA A 21 2.32 -16.10 9.82
C ALA A 21 1.82 -14.82 9.15
N LEU A 22 2.34 -13.66 9.57
CA LEU A 22 1.88 -12.34 9.14
C LEU A 22 2.13 -12.10 7.65
N ILE A 23 3.35 -12.39 7.18
CA ILE A 23 3.75 -12.07 5.79
C ILE A 23 2.95 -12.92 4.79
N PRO A 24 2.84 -14.26 4.91
CA PRO A 24 2.01 -15.05 3.99
C PRO A 24 0.54 -14.67 4.04
N THR A 25 0.01 -14.33 5.22
CA THR A 25 -1.39 -13.86 5.35
C THR A 25 -1.59 -12.54 4.61
N ALA A 26 -0.65 -11.60 4.72
CA ALA A 26 -0.70 -10.34 4.00
C ALA A 26 -0.62 -10.51 2.48
N VAL A 27 0.24 -11.42 2.01
CA VAL A 27 0.31 -11.85 0.60
C VAL A 27 -1.04 -12.43 0.16
N ALA A 28 -1.64 -13.33 0.94
CA ALA A 28 -2.96 -13.89 0.64
C ALA A 28 -4.05 -12.81 0.54
N ILE A 29 -4.06 -11.81 1.43
CA ILE A 29 -5.00 -10.67 1.38
C ILE A 29 -4.81 -9.86 0.09
N ASN A 30 -3.57 -9.54 -0.27
CA ASN A 30 -3.28 -8.80 -1.50
C ASN A 30 -3.68 -9.59 -2.75
N PHE A 31 -3.47 -10.91 -2.73
CA PHE A 31 -3.87 -11.81 -3.81
C PHE A 31 -5.40 -11.87 -3.94
N ALA A 32 -6.12 -12.00 -2.82
CA ALA A 32 -7.58 -11.95 -2.81
C ALA A 32 -8.12 -10.62 -3.36
N GLY A 33 -7.53 -9.49 -2.96
CA GLY A 33 -7.90 -8.17 -3.51
C GLY A 33 -7.66 -8.07 -5.02
N THR A 34 -6.54 -8.61 -5.50
CA THR A 34 -6.25 -8.70 -6.94
C THR A 34 -7.28 -9.57 -7.67
N ALA A 35 -7.69 -10.69 -7.09
CA ALA A 35 -8.69 -11.59 -7.68
C ALA A 35 -10.08 -10.94 -7.73
N ILE A 36 -10.50 -10.27 -6.64
CA ILE A 36 -11.76 -9.52 -6.58
C ILE A 36 -11.78 -8.44 -7.66
N ARG A 37 -10.69 -7.69 -7.81
CA ARG A 37 -10.54 -6.69 -8.87
C ARG A 37 -10.76 -7.29 -10.25
N GLN A 38 -10.11 -8.41 -10.56
CA GLN A 38 -10.21 -9.05 -11.87
C GLN A 38 -11.60 -9.64 -12.12
N GLY A 39 -12.23 -10.24 -11.11
CA GLY A 39 -13.56 -10.83 -11.24
C GLY A 39 -14.69 -9.80 -11.36
N LEU A 40 -14.61 -8.68 -10.63
CA LEU A 40 -15.65 -7.65 -10.63
C LEU A 40 -15.36 -6.45 -11.55
N GLY A 41 -14.17 -6.39 -12.16
CA GLY A 41 -13.76 -5.28 -13.02
C GLY A 41 -13.61 -3.94 -12.28
N VAL A 42 -13.35 -3.97 -10.97
CA VAL A 42 -13.21 -2.75 -10.15
C VAL A 42 -11.98 -1.95 -10.63
N PRO A 43 -12.10 -0.64 -10.90
CA PRO A 43 -10.98 0.18 -11.36
C PRO A 43 -10.09 0.65 -10.19
N LEU A 44 -9.64 -0.28 -9.34
CA LEU A 44 -8.69 -0.07 -8.23
C LEU A 44 -7.63 -1.18 -8.24
N PHE A 45 -6.49 -1.03 -7.56
CA PHE A 45 -5.46 -2.07 -7.56
C PHE A 45 -5.72 -3.15 -6.51
N LEU A 46 -6.13 -2.74 -5.32
CA LEU A 46 -6.49 -3.58 -4.18
C LEU A 46 -5.41 -4.60 -3.74
N ASP A 47 -4.15 -4.37 -4.11
CA ASP A 47 -3.06 -5.35 -3.99
C ASP A 47 -1.94 -4.94 -3.04
N SER A 48 -2.12 -3.87 -2.28
CA SER A 48 -1.12 -3.36 -1.33
C SER A 48 -1.62 -3.18 0.10
N GLY A 49 -2.87 -3.58 0.41
CA GLY A 49 -3.43 -3.48 1.76
C GLY A 49 -2.67 -4.31 2.78
N GLY A 50 -2.39 -5.57 2.48
CA GLY A 50 -1.54 -6.44 3.30
C GLY A 50 -0.12 -5.91 3.43
N THR A 51 0.42 -5.31 2.37
CA THR A 51 1.76 -4.69 2.38
C THR A 51 1.81 -3.51 3.36
N ILE A 52 0.82 -2.62 3.32
CA ILE A 52 0.70 -1.50 4.26
C ILE A 52 0.52 -2.01 5.69
N LEU A 53 -0.29 -3.05 5.89
CA LEU A 53 -0.51 -3.68 7.20
C LEU A 53 0.82 -4.20 7.78
N VAL A 54 1.61 -4.95 7.01
CA VAL A 54 2.93 -5.44 7.44
C VAL A 54 3.88 -4.27 7.71
N SER A 55 3.86 -3.22 6.88
CA SER A 55 4.68 -2.02 7.11
C SER A 55 4.36 -1.31 8.42
N PHE A 56 3.11 -1.31 8.86
CA PHE A 56 2.70 -0.72 10.14
C PHE A 56 3.02 -1.62 11.34
N ILE A 57 2.98 -2.94 11.18
CA ILE A 57 3.17 -3.89 12.28
C ILE A 57 4.64 -4.27 12.47
N ALA A 58 5.32 -4.64 11.39
CA ALA A 58 6.67 -5.20 11.40
C ALA A 58 7.73 -4.22 10.85
N GLY A 59 7.31 -3.22 10.05
CA GLY A 59 8.17 -2.15 9.56
C GLY A 59 8.50 -2.24 8.06
N PRO A 60 9.26 -1.26 7.54
CA PRO A 60 9.39 -1.02 6.11
C PRO A 60 10.00 -2.19 5.34
N TRP A 61 11.00 -2.87 5.90
CA TRP A 61 11.70 -3.96 5.23
C TRP A 61 10.87 -5.24 5.14
N TYR A 62 10.09 -5.57 6.18
CA TYR A 62 9.17 -6.71 6.12
C TYR A 62 7.99 -6.43 5.18
N GLY A 63 7.53 -5.18 5.11
CA GLY A 63 6.56 -4.76 4.09
C GLY A 63 7.14 -4.91 2.66
N ALA A 64 8.39 -4.50 2.44
CA ALA A 64 9.05 -4.65 1.15
C ALA A 64 9.21 -6.14 0.77
N LEU A 65 9.57 -7.00 1.74
CA LEU A 65 9.59 -8.45 1.54
C LEU A 65 8.20 -8.99 1.15
N CYS A 66 7.14 -8.55 1.84
CA CYS A 66 5.77 -8.89 1.49
C CYS A 66 5.40 -8.48 0.06
N ALA A 67 5.82 -7.29 -0.38
CA ALA A 67 5.58 -6.80 -1.75
C ALA A 67 6.29 -7.65 -2.81
N VAL A 68 7.55 -8.03 -2.57
CA VAL A 68 8.31 -8.90 -3.49
C VAL A 68 7.69 -10.30 -3.54
N LEU A 69 7.35 -10.88 -2.39
CA LEU A 69 6.70 -12.18 -2.32
C LEU A 69 5.34 -12.18 -3.04
N GLN A 70 4.56 -11.10 -2.90
CA GLN A 70 3.30 -10.94 -3.63
C GLN A 70 3.52 -10.96 -5.15
N ALA A 71 4.54 -10.26 -5.64
CA ALA A 71 4.85 -10.25 -7.08
C ALA A 71 5.26 -11.64 -7.58
N ILE A 72 6.06 -12.38 -6.79
CA ILE A 72 6.43 -13.78 -7.10
C ILE A 72 5.19 -14.67 -7.15
N VAL A 73 4.33 -14.62 -6.14
CA VAL A 73 3.10 -15.44 -6.09
C VAL A 73 2.20 -15.14 -7.30
N ARG A 74 2.01 -13.86 -7.64
CA ARG A 74 1.23 -13.47 -8.82
C ARG A 74 1.87 -13.91 -10.13
N ALA A 75 3.20 -13.85 -10.23
CA ALA A 75 3.93 -14.31 -11.40
C ALA A 75 3.72 -15.81 -11.64
N LEU A 76 3.73 -16.61 -10.57
CA LEU A 76 3.56 -18.06 -10.64
C LEU A 76 2.11 -18.48 -10.90
N LEU A 77 1.14 -17.80 -10.29
CA LEU A 77 -0.26 -18.24 -10.31
C LEU A 77 -1.13 -17.58 -11.38
N MET A 78 -0.75 -16.40 -11.89
CA MET A 78 -1.59 -15.63 -12.81
C MET A 78 -0.89 -15.35 -14.15
N ASN A 79 0.21 -14.60 -14.12
CA ASN A 79 0.94 -14.24 -15.34
C ASN A 79 2.40 -13.92 -14.99
N PRO A 80 3.39 -14.57 -15.63
CA PRO A 80 4.81 -14.34 -15.36
C PRO A 80 5.26 -12.88 -15.40
N MET A 81 4.65 -12.05 -16.26
CA MET A 81 4.96 -10.62 -16.38
C MET A 81 4.62 -9.82 -15.11
N MET A 82 3.74 -10.34 -14.24
CA MET A 82 3.41 -9.71 -12.97
C MET A 82 4.60 -9.68 -11.99
N ILE A 83 5.68 -10.43 -12.25
CA ILE A 83 6.90 -10.32 -11.44
C ILE A 83 7.41 -8.87 -11.41
N PHE A 84 7.26 -8.12 -12.50
CA PHE A 84 7.70 -6.73 -12.59
C PHE A 84 6.81 -5.73 -11.84
N SER A 85 5.73 -6.17 -11.18
CA SER A 85 4.85 -5.28 -10.41
C SER A 85 5.39 -4.94 -9.02
N PHE A 86 6.49 -5.57 -8.57
CA PHE A 86 7.04 -5.33 -7.24
C PHE A 86 7.49 -3.88 -6.97
N PRO A 87 8.12 -3.13 -7.90
CA PRO A 87 8.71 -1.82 -7.59
C PRO A 87 7.73 -0.80 -6.95
N PRO A 88 6.55 -0.53 -7.53
CA PRO A 88 5.61 0.43 -6.91
C PRO A 88 5.13 -0.05 -5.54
N THR A 89 4.87 -1.35 -5.35
CA THR A 89 4.44 -1.89 -4.06
C THR A 89 5.54 -1.89 -2.99
N VAL A 90 6.81 -2.05 -3.38
CA VAL A 90 7.94 -1.86 -2.48
C VAL A 90 8.03 -0.40 -2.04
N LEU A 91 7.86 0.56 -2.97
CA LEU A 91 7.82 1.97 -2.61
C LEU A 91 6.68 2.26 -1.61
N VAL A 92 5.48 1.71 -1.82
CA VAL A 92 4.39 1.79 -0.83
C VAL A 92 4.87 1.28 0.53
N ALA A 93 5.48 0.09 0.58
CA ALA A 93 5.95 -0.47 1.83
C ALA A 93 6.95 0.44 2.57
N LEU A 94 7.90 1.01 1.83
CA LEU A 94 8.94 1.87 2.38
C LEU A 94 8.36 3.20 2.86
N PHE A 95 7.58 3.91 2.03
CA PHE A 95 6.96 5.19 2.41
C PHE A 95 6.11 5.05 3.68
N TYR A 96 5.22 4.06 3.71
CA TYR A 96 4.32 3.86 4.84
C TYR A 96 5.07 3.34 6.08
N GLY A 97 6.03 2.44 5.91
CA GLY A 97 6.82 1.89 7.01
C GLY A 97 7.76 2.91 7.64
N TYR A 98 8.41 3.76 6.85
CA TYR A 98 9.24 4.85 7.40
C TYR A 98 8.38 5.97 7.99
N ALA A 99 7.28 6.35 7.36
CA ALA A 99 6.35 7.32 7.95
C ALA A 99 5.81 6.85 9.30
N ALA A 100 5.51 5.55 9.42
CA ALA A 100 5.16 4.91 10.69
C ALA A 100 6.29 4.96 11.71
N ARG A 101 7.52 4.61 11.30
CA ARG A 101 8.70 4.68 12.18
C ARG A 101 8.94 6.08 12.74
N TYR A 102 8.62 7.14 12.01
CA TYR A 102 8.77 8.53 12.47
C TYR A 102 7.49 9.12 13.08
N GLY A 103 6.48 8.29 13.35
CA GLY A 103 5.25 8.69 14.03
C GLY A 103 4.30 9.57 13.21
N ILE A 104 4.60 9.81 11.93
CA ILE A 104 3.78 10.64 11.03
C ILE A 104 2.37 10.06 10.90
N THR A 105 2.27 8.73 10.80
CA THR A 105 1.00 8.03 10.62
C THR A 105 0.16 7.89 11.89
N ARG A 106 0.61 8.43 13.04
CA ARG A 106 -0.23 8.51 14.25
C ARG A 106 -1.31 9.58 14.17
N ASN A 107 -1.28 10.45 13.17
CA ASN A 107 -2.30 11.46 12.92
C ASN A 107 -2.98 11.21 11.58
N TRP A 108 -4.29 11.45 11.48
CA TRP A 108 -5.03 11.35 10.23
C TRP A 108 -4.48 12.26 9.13
N LEU A 109 -4.06 13.48 9.49
CA LEU A 109 -3.39 14.39 8.56
C LEU A 109 -2.06 13.82 8.04
N GLY A 110 -1.27 13.17 8.89
CA GLY A 110 -0.02 12.54 8.47
C GLY A 110 -0.25 11.34 7.55
N LEU A 111 -1.34 10.59 7.73
CA LEU A 111 -1.76 9.56 6.78
C LEU A 111 -2.16 10.14 5.41
N ILE A 112 -2.92 11.23 5.40
CA ILE A 112 -3.30 11.89 4.13
C ILE A 112 -2.06 12.43 3.42
N LEU A 113 -1.13 13.03 4.16
CA LEU A 113 0.13 13.51 3.60
C LEU A 113 0.97 12.38 3.02
N ILE A 114 1.08 11.22 3.69
CA ILE A 114 1.86 10.12 3.12
C ILE A 114 1.21 9.54 1.86
N ILE A 115 -0.12 9.54 1.74
CA ILE A 115 -0.80 9.18 0.48
C ILE A 115 -0.36 10.14 -0.63
N ILE A 116 -0.49 11.45 -0.41
CA ILE A 116 -0.20 12.47 -1.43
C ILE A 116 1.28 12.46 -1.81
N ILE A 117 2.19 12.34 -0.83
CA ILE A 117 3.63 12.40 -1.04
C ILE A 117 4.14 11.13 -1.71
N SER A 118 3.70 9.94 -1.27
CA SER A 118 4.18 8.68 -1.83
C SER A 118 3.68 8.43 -3.25
N GLN A 119 2.49 8.93 -3.57
CA GLN A 119 1.78 8.54 -4.78
C GLN A 119 2.51 8.89 -6.08
N PRO A 120 3.07 10.10 -6.30
CA PRO A 120 3.87 10.40 -7.48
C PRO A 120 5.02 9.43 -7.71
N PHE A 121 5.70 8.97 -6.65
CA PHE A 121 6.82 8.03 -6.77
C PHE A 121 6.34 6.64 -7.16
N THR A 122 5.26 6.16 -6.54
CA THR A 122 4.69 4.85 -6.91
C THR A 122 4.06 4.86 -8.30
N ALA A 123 3.45 5.97 -8.71
CA ALA A 123 2.91 6.16 -10.05
C ALA A 123 4.02 6.23 -11.10
N ALA A 124 5.15 6.90 -10.82
CA ALA A 124 6.31 6.92 -11.70
C ALA A 124 6.89 5.50 -11.89
N ALA A 125 7.10 4.76 -10.79
CA ALA A 125 7.57 3.37 -10.87
C ALA A 125 6.59 2.48 -11.67
N SER A 126 5.29 2.64 -11.44
CA SER A 126 4.26 1.91 -12.21
C SER A 126 4.29 2.30 -13.69
N ALA A 127 4.38 3.58 -14.01
CA ALA A 127 4.42 4.07 -15.38
C ALA A 127 5.67 3.59 -16.14
N LEU A 128 6.82 3.49 -15.47
CA LEU A 128 8.03 2.89 -16.07
C LEU A 128 7.78 1.42 -16.43
N VAL A 129 7.25 0.64 -15.50
CA VAL A 129 6.92 -0.77 -15.74
C VAL A 129 5.93 -0.89 -16.91
N PHE A 130 4.83 -0.13 -16.87
CA PHE A 130 3.83 -0.19 -17.93
C PHE A 130 4.37 0.22 -19.30
N THR A 131 5.17 1.29 -19.36
CA THR A 131 5.72 1.79 -20.62
C THR A 131 6.70 0.81 -21.25
N TYR A 132 7.64 0.28 -20.48
CA TYR A 132 8.75 -0.51 -21.02
C TYR A 132 8.49 -2.03 -21.04
N ILE A 133 7.64 -2.53 -20.15
CA ILE A 133 7.35 -3.97 -20.02
C ILE A 133 6.02 -4.33 -20.71
N TYR A 134 5.01 -3.47 -20.57
CA TYR A 134 3.65 -3.74 -21.08
C TYR A 134 3.29 -2.94 -22.34
N GLY A 135 4.21 -2.10 -22.86
CA GLY A 135 3.93 -1.25 -24.03
C GLY A 135 2.81 -0.24 -23.82
N GLY A 136 2.48 0.09 -22.57
CA GLY A 136 1.42 1.02 -22.18
C GLY A 136 0.12 0.36 -21.70
N PHE A 137 -0.09 -0.94 -21.93
CA PHE A 137 -1.36 -1.61 -21.64
C PHE A 137 -1.14 -2.99 -21.01
N SER A 138 -1.78 -3.24 -19.86
CA SER A 138 -1.65 -4.48 -19.10
C SER A 138 -2.78 -5.50 -19.31
N GLY A 139 -3.81 -5.15 -20.09
CA GLY A 139 -5.06 -5.90 -20.23
C GLY A 139 -6.04 -5.69 -19.07
N SER A 140 -5.89 -4.61 -18.30
CA SER A 140 -6.69 -4.29 -17.11
C SER A 140 -7.81 -3.30 -17.42
N ALA A 141 -8.91 -3.32 -16.66
CA ALA A 141 -9.96 -2.28 -16.75
C ALA A 141 -9.41 -0.85 -16.53
N LEU A 142 -8.31 -0.73 -15.79
CA LEU A 142 -7.59 0.55 -15.56
C LEU A 142 -6.97 1.13 -16.84
N ASP A 143 -6.71 0.30 -17.85
CA ASP A 143 -6.05 0.70 -19.08
C ASP A 143 -6.92 1.63 -19.92
N ILE A 144 -8.23 1.64 -19.72
CA ILE A 144 -9.15 2.59 -20.37
C ILE A 144 -8.75 4.02 -20.00
N LEU A 145 -8.46 4.28 -18.72
CA LEU A 145 -8.04 5.59 -18.27
C LEU A 145 -6.65 5.94 -18.83
N SER A 146 -5.73 4.97 -18.83
CA SER A 146 -4.41 5.13 -19.46
C SER A 146 -4.55 5.50 -20.95
N ALA A 147 -5.42 4.83 -21.71
CA ALA A 147 -5.63 5.08 -23.13
C ALA A 147 -6.08 6.52 -23.40
N VAL A 148 -7.02 7.04 -22.60
CA VAL A 148 -7.51 8.42 -22.71
C VAL A 148 -6.37 9.42 -22.52
N PHE A 149 -5.56 9.25 -21.48
CA PHE A 149 -4.46 10.18 -21.22
C PHE A 149 -3.27 9.99 -22.17
N ILE A 150 -3.01 8.77 -22.66
CA ILE A 150 -1.99 8.53 -23.69
C ILE A 150 -2.39 9.26 -24.98
N LYS A 151 -3.66 9.15 -25.39
CA LYS A 151 -4.19 9.86 -26.55
C LYS A 151 -4.11 11.39 -26.36
N SER A 152 -4.42 11.89 -25.16
CA SER A 152 -4.38 13.32 -24.86
C SER A 152 -2.96 13.89 -24.79
N THR A 153 -1.99 13.13 -24.29
CA THR A 153 -0.61 13.61 -24.08
C THR A 153 0.32 13.30 -25.25
N GLY A 154 -0.06 12.36 -26.12
CA GLY A 154 0.78 11.84 -27.20
C GLY A 154 1.99 11.03 -26.72
N LYS A 155 2.12 10.74 -25.42
CA LYS A 155 3.25 10.02 -24.84
C LYS A 155 2.77 8.92 -23.90
N ILE A 156 3.21 7.68 -24.12
CA ILE A 156 2.83 6.50 -23.33
C ILE A 156 3.13 6.73 -21.84
N PHE A 157 4.35 7.15 -21.53
CA PHE A 157 4.78 7.38 -20.16
C PHE A 157 3.94 8.43 -19.44
N ALA A 158 3.73 9.60 -20.06
CA ALA A 158 2.97 10.69 -19.45
C ALA A 158 1.51 10.30 -19.22
N GLY A 159 0.87 9.67 -20.21
CA GLY A 159 -0.51 9.22 -20.08
C GLY A 159 -0.69 8.15 -19.00
N THR A 160 0.24 7.20 -18.94
CA THR A 160 0.24 6.17 -17.90
C THR A 160 0.53 6.76 -16.54
N PHE A 161 1.50 7.67 -16.42
CA PHE A 161 1.80 8.34 -15.16
C PHE A 161 0.58 9.05 -14.58
N ILE A 162 -0.14 9.84 -15.38
CA ILE A 162 -1.33 10.58 -14.93
C ILE A 162 -2.43 9.61 -14.47
N SER A 163 -2.74 8.60 -15.27
CA SER A 163 -3.77 7.61 -14.93
C SER A 163 -3.43 6.81 -13.67
N GLN A 164 -2.18 6.36 -13.54
CA GLN A 164 -1.68 5.65 -12.35
C GLN A 164 -1.68 6.54 -11.11
N ASN A 165 -1.38 7.83 -11.27
CA ASN A 165 -1.41 8.80 -10.18
C ASN A 165 -2.83 8.98 -9.63
N ILE A 166 -3.81 9.23 -10.50
CA ILE A 166 -5.22 9.40 -10.12
C ILE A 166 -5.78 8.14 -9.48
N THR A 167 -5.65 7.00 -10.17
CA THR A 167 -6.23 5.73 -9.72
C THR A 167 -5.58 5.25 -8.42
N GLY A 168 -4.26 5.42 -8.29
CA GLY A 168 -3.59 5.04 -7.06
C GLY A 168 -3.92 5.95 -5.88
N LEU A 169 -4.21 7.26 -6.04
CA LEU A 169 -4.68 8.10 -4.92
C LEU A 169 -5.97 7.53 -4.32
N ILE A 170 -6.94 7.19 -5.18
CA ILE A 170 -8.23 6.64 -4.79
C ILE A 170 -8.03 5.26 -4.13
N ASP A 171 -7.23 4.41 -4.75
CA ASP A 171 -6.89 3.07 -4.25
C ASP A 171 -6.25 3.13 -2.85
N LYS A 172 -5.31 4.05 -2.61
CA LYS A 172 -4.63 4.17 -1.31
C LYS A 172 -5.58 4.68 -0.23
N ALA A 173 -6.51 5.58 -0.57
CA ALA A 173 -7.54 6.01 0.36
C ALA A 173 -8.44 4.84 0.79
N VAL A 174 -8.90 4.02 -0.16
CA VAL A 174 -9.72 2.82 0.12
C VAL A 174 -8.93 1.80 0.94
N LEU A 175 -7.70 1.49 0.55
CA LEU A 175 -6.87 0.51 1.23
C LEU A 175 -6.51 0.93 2.65
N ILE A 176 -6.23 2.21 2.91
CA ILE A 176 -6.00 2.68 4.29
C ILE A 176 -7.26 2.49 5.13
N ALA A 177 -8.45 2.81 4.62
CA ALA A 177 -9.69 2.58 5.36
C ALA A 177 -9.87 1.10 5.73
N VAL A 178 -9.61 0.19 4.79
CA VAL A 178 -9.64 -1.27 5.03
C VAL A 178 -8.59 -1.70 6.06
N VAL A 179 -7.34 -1.25 5.92
CA VAL A 179 -6.25 -1.57 6.85
C VAL A 179 -6.56 -1.07 8.26
N MET A 180 -7.14 0.12 8.39
CA MET A 180 -7.57 0.67 9.68
C MET A 180 -8.69 -0.17 10.32
N ALA A 181 -9.62 -0.69 9.52
CA ALA A 181 -10.66 -1.61 10.01
C ALA A 181 -10.04 -2.94 10.50
N ILE A 182 -9.10 -3.51 9.75
CA ILE A 182 -8.37 -4.73 10.15
C ILE A 182 -7.59 -4.49 11.45
N LEU A 183 -6.85 -3.39 11.55
CA LEU A 183 -6.08 -3.05 12.75
C LEU A 183 -6.97 -2.87 13.98
N LYS A 184 -8.19 -2.32 13.83
CA LYS A 184 -9.18 -2.23 14.91
C LYS A 184 -9.67 -3.58 15.44
N ALA A 185 -9.47 -4.67 14.70
CA ALA A 185 -9.76 -6.02 15.18
C ALA A 185 -8.56 -6.68 15.89
N LEU A 186 -7.33 -6.18 15.66
CA LEU A 186 -6.10 -6.74 16.22
C LEU A 186 -5.76 -6.18 17.61
N PRO A 187 -5.03 -6.89 18.50
CA PRO A 187 -4.63 -6.36 19.80
C PRO A 187 -3.93 -4.98 19.75
N ALA A 188 -4.09 -4.18 20.81
CA ALA A 188 -3.60 -2.78 20.87
C ALA A 188 -2.10 -2.62 20.53
N GLN A 189 -1.28 -3.61 20.90
CA GLN A 189 0.17 -3.64 20.61
C GLN A 189 0.52 -3.55 19.12
N TYR A 190 -0.41 -3.88 18.20
CA TYR A 190 -0.20 -3.79 16.77
C TYR A 190 -0.71 -2.48 16.14
N ARG A 191 -1.43 -1.66 16.91
CA ARG A 191 -2.03 -0.41 16.42
C ARG A 191 -1.13 0.81 16.64
N VAL A 192 -0.03 0.66 17.38
CA VAL A 192 0.84 1.74 17.92
C VAL A 192 1.25 2.78 16.88
N MET A 193 1.48 2.33 15.64
CA MET A 193 1.94 3.18 14.54
C MET A 193 0.81 3.95 13.82
N THR A 194 -0.44 3.82 14.26
CA THR A 194 -1.62 4.35 13.56
C THR A 194 -2.42 5.33 14.42
N PRO A 195 -3.35 6.12 13.85
CA PRO A 195 -4.12 7.10 14.62
C PRO A 195 -5.07 6.46 15.63
N ILE A 196 -5.40 5.17 15.44
CA ILE A 196 -6.31 4.44 16.32
C ILE A 196 -5.64 4.17 17.69
N ALA A 197 -4.31 4.08 17.75
CA ALA A 197 -3.61 3.87 19.03
C ALA A 197 -3.83 5.02 20.02
N LYS A 198 -3.87 6.27 19.53
CA LYS A 198 -4.07 7.44 20.39
C LYS A 198 -5.47 7.43 21.01
N LYS A 199 -6.49 7.10 20.22
CA LYS A 199 -7.88 6.99 20.68
C LYS A 199 -8.07 5.89 21.72
N SER A 200 -7.40 4.75 21.55
CA SER A 200 -7.49 3.62 22.50
C SER A 200 -6.86 3.98 23.86
N ALA A 201 -5.74 4.71 23.87
CA ALA A 201 -5.11 5.17 25.12
C ALA A 201 -5.93 6.27 25.83
N GLU A 202 -6.65 7.11 25.09
CA GLU A 202 -7.57 8.11 25.69
C GLU A 202 -8.81 7.42 26.31
N GLU A 203 -9.38 6.40 25.67
CA GLU A 203 -10.52 5.63 26.19
C GLU A 203 -10.16 4.77 27.43
N GLU A 204 -8.94 4.21 27.48
CA GLU A 204 -8.45 3.42 28.63
C GLU A 204 -8.18 4.30 29.88
N ASN A 205 -7.77 5.56 29.70
CA ASN A 205 -7.58 6.51 30.79
C ASN A 205 -8.88 7.16 31.30
N LEU A 206 -9.97 7.11 30.51
CA LEU A 206 -11.30 7.62 30.89
C LEU A 206 -12.16 6.58 31.61
N SER A 207 -11.72 5.32 31.66
CA SER A 207 -12.38 4.21 32.34
C SER A 207 -11.73 3.84 33.69
N LEU A 208 -10.74 4.62 34.12
CA LEU A 208 -10.10 4.62 35.44
C LEU A 208 -10.48 5.89 36.21
#